data_AF-A0A968WRV5-F1
#
_entry.id   AF-A0A968WRV5-F1
#
_cell.length_a   1.000
_cell.length_b   1.000
_cell.length_c   1.000
_cell.angle_alpha   90.00
_cell.angle_beta   90.00
_cell.angle_gamma   90.00
#
_symmetry.space_group_name_H-M   'P 1'
#
loop_
_entity.id
_entity.type
_entity.pdbx_description
1 polymer ?
#
loop_
_entity_poly.entity_id
_entity_poly.type
_entity_poly.pdbx_seq_one_letter_code
_entity_poly.pdbx_strand_id
1 'polypeptide(L)'
;MRVLPVMNIFSHSIRSVIDNIGFAFHVSWPWMLAILPIHVGTSVYAALNMPTDAEPWKPMVILSGFVSALATMVAFASIAVNWHRYILLDEIPQGAQRLRLDSTVWRYVGNTLLIFLIMFLILIVPGIILGILTAVGGAAGAVIGGLAMFAGFLFAIAYFYRMSVKLPSIALGRHDYSIGTALKDTDGNTARFIGLAALFFAVAIAIGLLVLGLQYAIVGIDQGVGPGLYAVLAIQLILNWLTTIWGVTLLTSLYGYFAEGRDV
;
A
#
# COMPACT_ATOMS: atom_id res chain seq x y z
N MET A 1 -14.15 -20.34 -14.19
CA MET A 1 -13.46 -19.29 -13.42
C MET A 1 -12.08 -19.79 -13.01
N ARG A 2 -11.02 -19.01 -13.19
CA ARG A 2 -9.66 -19.44 -12.84
C ARG A 2 -9.49 -19.50 -11.31
N VAL A 3 -8.80 -20.51 -10.83
CA VAL A 3 -8.49 -20.69 -9.41
C VAL A 3 -7.17 -19.99 -9.12
N LEU A 4 -7.11 -19.11 -8.13
CA LEU A 4 -5.89 -18.37 -7.76
C LEU A 4 -4.81 -19.31 -7.19
N PRO A 5 -3.66 -19.51 -7.87
CA PRO A 5 -2.55 -20.26 -7.29
C PRO A 5 -1.74 -19.35 -6.36
N VAL A 6 -2.19 -19.22 -5.11
CA VAL A 6 -1.69 -18.23 -4.12
C VAL A 6 -0.16 -18.22 -4.03
N MET A 7 0.47 -19.38 -3.87
CA MET A 7 1.92 -19.49 -3.71
C MET A 7 2.68 -19.13 -5.00
N ASN A 8 2.14 -19.46 -6.17
CA ASN A 8 2.77 -19.13 -7.44
C ASN A 8 2.73 -17.61 -7.65
N ILE A 9 1.56 -16.98 -7.51
CA ILE A 9 1.42 -15.52 -7.61
C ILE A 9 2.33 -14.80 -6.62
N PHE A 10 2.35 -15.26 -5.37
CA PHE A 10 3.19 -14.67 -4.33
C PHE A 10 4.67 -14.77 -4.69
N SER A 11 5.16 -15.98 -5.01
CA SER A 11 6.58 -16.18 -5.34
C SER A 11 7.00 -15.53 -6.67
N HIS A 12 6.09 -15.49 -7.64
CA HIS A 12 6.29 -14.80 -8.92
C HIS A 12 6.41 -13.29 -8.69
N SER A 13 5.55 -12.69 -7.86
CA SER A 13 5.62 -11.26 -7.57
C SER A 13 6.92 -10.84 -6.89
N ILE A 14 7.47 -11.67 -5.99
CA ILE A 14 8.78 -11.42 -5.36
C ILE A 14 9.90 -11.52 -6.38
N ARG A 15 9.92 -12.60 -7.18
CA ARG A 15 10.93 -12.82 -8.23
C ARG A 15 10.92 -11.68 -9.24
N SER A 16 9.75 -11.28 -9.70
CA SER A 16 9.58 -10.15 -10.63
C SER A 16 10.15 -8.84 -10.07
N VAL A 17 10.00 -8.55 -8.77
CA VAL A 17 10.65 -7.37 -8.15
C VAL A 17 12.17 -7.51 -8.12
N ILE A 18 12.69 -8.67 -7.71
CA ILE A 18 14.14 -8.91 -7.60
C ILE A 18 14.80 -8.80 -8.97
N ASP A 19 14.23 -9.47 -9.98
CA ASP A 19 14.76 -9.51 -11.34
C ASP A 19 14.75 -8.12 -12.00
N ASN A 20 13.87 -7.22 -11.55
CA ASN A 20 13.68 -5.89 -12.13
C ASN A 20 13.96 -4.75 -11.14
N ILE A 21 14.73 -4.99 -10.07
CA ILE A 21 14.97 -4.00 -9.01
C ILE A 21 15.65 -2.72 -9.53
N GLY A 22 16.55 -2.87 -10.51
CA GLY A 22 17.22 -1.74 -11.16
C GLY A 22 16.22 -0.82 -11.88
N PHE A 23 15.24 -1.41 -12.57
CA PHE A 23 14.17 -0.64 -13.20
C PHE A 23 13.21 -0.06 -12.17
N ALA A 24 12.87 -0.81 -11.12
CA ALA A 24 12.03 -0.31 -10.02
C ALA A 24 12.63 0.97 -9.43
N PHE A 25 13.95 0.97 -9.20
CA PHE A 25 14.66 2.16 -8.74
C PHE A 25 14.62 3.27 -9.79
N HIS A 26 14.89 2.95 -11.06
CA HIS A 26 14.89 3.88 -12.19
C HIS A 26 13.61 4.72 -12.30
N VAL A 27 12.45 4.12 -12.04
CA VAL A 27 11.15 4.82 -12.06
C VAL A 27 10.82 5.51 -10.74
N SER A 28 11.39 5.07 -9.62
CA SER A 28 11.05 5.58 -8.28
C SER A 28 11.89 6.78 -7.86
N TRP A 29 13.20 6.80 -8.16
CA TRP A 29 14.12 7.80 -7.62
C TRP A 29 13.77 9.26 -7.98
N PRO A 30 13.24 9.60 -9.17
CA PRO A 30 12.90 11.00 -9.48
C PRO A 30 11.77 11.49 -8.57
N TRP A 31 10.79 10.61 -8.31
CA TRP A 31 9.69 10.91 -7.40
C TRP A 31 10.17 11.00 -5.96
N MET A 32 11.07 10.11 -5.51
CA MET A 32 11.67 10.19 -4.18
C MET A 32 12.35 11.55 -3.94
N LEU A 33 13.08 12.07 -4.93
CA LEU A 33 13.67 13.41 -4.87
C LEU A 33 12.61 14.53 -4.90
N ALA A 34 11.59 14.41 -5.74
CA ALA A 34 10.54 15.43 -5.87
C ALA A 34 9.72 15.59 -4.58
N ILE A 35 9.43 14.48 -3.89
CA ILE A 35 8.63 14.51 -2.64
C ILE A 35 9.47 14.76 -1.38
N LEU A 36 10.80 14.63 -1.46
CA LEU A 36 11.68 14.78 -0.30
C LEU A 36 11.50 16.14 0.42
N PRO A 37 11.49 17.30 -0.27
CA PRO A 37 11.28 18.58 0.40
C PRO A 37 9.92 18.68 1.10
N ILE A 38 8.88 18.07 0.54
CA ILE A 38 7.54 18.03 1.13
C ILE A 38 7.57 17.21 2.42
N HIS A 39 8.15 16.01 2.39
CA HIS A 39 8.26 15.17 3.58
C HIS A 39 9.13 15.81 4.66
N VAL A 40 10.28 16.38 4.31
CA VAL A 40 11.15 17.07 5.28
C VAL A 40 10.44 18.28 5.87
N GLY A 41 9.86 19.14 5.02
CA GLY A 41 9.18 20.35 5.49
C GLY A 41 7.99 20.06 6.39
N THR A 42 7.15 19.09 6.02
CA THR A 42 5.99 18.68 6.83
C THR A 42 6.40 18.00 8.13
N SER A 43 7.45 17.18 8.12
CA SER A 43 7.98 16.51 9.33
C SER A 43 8.62 17.50 10.29
N VAL A 44 9.45 18.44 9.80
CA VAL A 44 10.05 19.51 10.61
C VAL A 44 8.95 20.40 11.20
N TYR A 45 7.97 20.80 10.39
CA TYR A 45 6.84 21.60 10.87
C TYR A 45 6.03 20.89 11.96
N ALA A 46 5.75 19.60 11.78
CA ALA A 46 5.06 18.78 12.78
C ALA A 46 5.87 18.64 14.06
N ALA A 47 7.18 18.38 13.97
CA ALA A 47 8.06 18.27 15.14
C ALA A 47 8.13 19.58 15.95
N LEU A 48 8.22 20.72 15.29
CA LEU A 48 8.24 22.05 15.93
C LEU A 48 6.89 22.46 16.55
N ASN A 49 5.81 21.79 16.18
CA ASN A 49 4.44 22.07 16.65
C ASN A 49 3.82 20.84 17.34
N MET A 50 4.65 19.91 17.81
CA MET A 50 4.19 18.70 18.47
C MET A 50 3.46 19.08 19.77
N PRO A 51 2.22 18.60 20.00
CA PRO A 51 1.52 18.84 21.25
C PRO A 51 2.31 18.27 22.42
N THR A 52 2.49 19.04 23.50
CA THR A 52 3.20 18.59 24.71
C THR A 52 2.31 17.79 25.66
N ASP A 53 0.98 17.96 25.55
CA ASP A 53 -0.03 17.40 26.45
C ASP A 53 -1.28 16.92 25.66
N ALA A 54 -2.43 16.83 26.33
CA ALA A 54 -3.73 16.51 25.72
C ALA A 54 -4.29 17.62 24.82
N GLU A 55 -3.46 18.58 24.39
CA GLU A 55 -3.88 19.61 23.45
C GLU A 55 -4.20 18.98 22.08
N PRO A 56 -5.29 19.43 21.42
CA PRO A 56 -5.59 18.97 20.08
C PRO A 56 -4.50 19.43 19.11
N TRP A 57 -4.21 18.59 18.11
CA TRP A 57 -3.29 18.95 17.03
C TRP A 57 -3.74 20.22 16.34
N LYS A 58 -2.81 21.16 16.16
CA LYS A 58 -3.09 22.42 15.44
C LYS A 58 -3.60 22.08 14.03
N PRO A 59 -4.67 22.76 13.54
CA PRO A 59 -5.23 22.49 12.21
C PRO A 59 -4.19 22.51 11.07
N MET A 60 -3.19 23.39 11.18
CA MET A 60 -2.12 23.51 10.19
C MET A 60 -1.19 22.29 10.15
N VAL A 61 -0.96 21.60 11.28
CA VAL A 61 -0.18 20.35 11.31
C VAL A 61 -0.94 19.21 10.67
N ILE A 62 -2.26 19.17 10.86
CA ILE A 62 -3.13 18.20 10.18
C ILE A 62 -3.11 18.47 8.66
N LEU A 63 -3.25 19.73 8.26
CA LEU A 63 -3.20 20.12 6.85
C LEU A 63 -1.86 19.78 6.20
N SER A 64 -0.74 20.00 6.89
CA SER A 64 0.60 19.66 6.37
C SER A 64 0.74 18.15 6.16
N GLY A 65 0.25 17.33 7.10
CA GLY A 65 0.19 15.87 6.95
C GLY A 65 -0.68 15.45 5.76
N PHE A 66 -1.83 16.09 5.56
CA PHE A 66 -2.70 15.83 4.42
C PHE A 66 -2.04 16.16 3.08
N VAL A 67 -1.34 17.30 3.00
CA VAL A 67 -0.57 17.68 1.80
C VAL A 67 0.53 16.66 1.50
N SER A 68 1.25 16.20 2.54
CA SER A 68 2.26 15.14 2.38
C SER A 68 1.64 13.85 1.84
N ALA A 69 0.52 13.39 2.42
CA ALA A 69 -0.16 12.17 1.99
C ALA A 69 -0.65 12.27 0.53
N LEU A 70 -1.20 13.41 0.13
CA LEU A 70 -1.65 13.65 -1.24
C LEU A 70 -0.49 13.62 -2.24
N ALA A 71 0.63 14.27 -1.91
CA ALA A 71 1.84 14.26 -2.73
C ALA A 71 2.41 12.84 -2.88
N THR A 72 2.48 12.07 -1.79
CA THR A 72 2.90 10.67 -1.81
C THR A 72 1.97 9.79 -2.65
N MET A 73 0.65 9.99 -2.55
CA MET A 73 -0.32 9.22 -3.33
C MET A 73 -0.15 9.46 -4.83
N VAL A 74 0.04 10.72 -5.24
CA VAL A 74 0.27 11.07 -6.65
C VAL A 74 1.59 10.50 -7.15
N ALA A 75 2.66 10.63 -6.37
CA ALA A 75 3.96 10.06 -6.69
C ALA A 75 3.88 8.54 -6.85
N PHE A 76 3.26 7.86 -5.91
CA PHE A 76 3.07 6.41 -5.94
C PHE A 76 2.21 5.97 -7.13
N ALA A 77 1.12 6.68 -7.46
CA ALA A 77 0.32 6.37 -8.63
C ALA A 77 1.12 6.49 -9.94
N SER A 78 1.97 7.52 -10.06
CA SER A 78 2.85 7.69 -11.21
C SER A 78 3.88 6.55 -11.32
N ILE A 79 4.53 6.19 -10.20
CA ILE A 79 5.45 5.04 -10.12
C ILE A 79 4.72 3.75 -10.51
N ALA A 80 3.55 3.48 -9.93
CA ALA A 80 2.76 2.28 -10.17
C ALA A 80 2.33 2.18 -11.64
N VAL A 81 1.87 3.27 -12.26
CA VAL A 81 1.50 3.28 -13.68
C VAL A 81 2.69 2.93 -14.57
N ASN A 82 3.86 3.55 -14.33
CA ASN A 82 5.08 3.24 -15.08
C ASN A 82 5.54 1.78 -14.85
N TRP A 83 5.45 1.30 -13.61
CA TRP A 83 5.79 -0.08 -13.25
C TRP A 83 4.86 -1.10 -13.92
N HIS A 84 3.55 -0.90 -13.90
CA HIS A 84 2.59 -1.78 -14.56
C HIS A 84 2.84 -1.86 -16.07
N ARG A 85 3.09 -0.72 -16.73
CA ARG A 85 3.37 -0.67 -18.17
C ARG A 85 4.69 -1.37 -18.50
N TYR A 86 5.71 -1.22 -17.68
CA TYR A 86 6.95 -1.95 -17.86
C TYR A 86 6.75 -3.46 -17.76
N ILE A 87 6.15 -3.95 -16.67
CA ILE A 87 5.99 -5.40 -16.46
C ILE A 87 5.05 -6.04 -17.51
N LEU A 88 4.06 -5.31 -18.02
CA LEU A 88 3.06 -5.88 -18.93
C LEU A 88 3.33 -5.59 -20.42
N LEU A 89 4.03 -4.51 -20.74
CA LEU A 89 4.27 -4.02 -22.11
C LEU A 89 5.75 -3.76 -22.43
N ASP A 90 6.68 -4.00 -21.50
CA ASP A 90 8.10 -3.66 -21.63
C ASP A 90 8.38 -2.17 -21.94
N GLU A 91 7.46 -1.27 -21.56
CA GLU A 91 7.60 0.17 -21.80
C GLU A 91 8.53 0.83 -20.77
N ILE A 92 9.62 1.43 -21.25
CA ILE A 92 10.59 2.18 -20.43
C ILE A 92 10.26 3.68 -20.52
N PRO A 93 9.93 4.37 -19.42
CA PRO A 93 9.60 5.79 -19.44
C PRO A 93 10.84 6.65 -19.73
N GLN A 94 10.71 7.56 -20.71
CA GLN A 94 11.77 8.48 -21.12
C GLN A 94 11.49 9.92 -20.68
N GLY A 95 12.56 10.63 -20.27
CA GLY A 95 12.49 12.05 -19.88
C GLY A 95 11.42 12.35 -18.84
N ALA A 96 10.50 13.28 -19.17
CA ALA A 96 9.42 13.71 -18.29
C ALA A 96 8.40 12.60 -17.93
N GLN A 97 8.34 11.51 -18.69
CA GLN A 97 7.46 10.37 -18.37
C GLN A 97 7.84 9.67 -17.06
N ARG A 98 9.06 9.87 -16.54
CA ARG A 98 9.45 9.36 -15.22
C ARG A 98 8.71 10.07 -14.08
N LEU A 99 8.26 11.30 -14.33
CA LEU A 99 7.42 12.12 -13.45
C LEU A 99 6.03 12.30 -14.08
N ARG A 100 5.48 11.24 -14.67
CA ARG A 100 4.21 11.26 -15.40
C ARG A 100 3.07 11.76 -14.51
N LEU A 101 2.30 12.72 -15.01
CA LEU A 101 1.11 13.32 -14.37
C LEU A 101 -0.05 13.46 -15.38
N ASP A 102 -0.13 12.54 -16.33
CA ASP A 102 -1.14 12.54 -17.37
C ASP A 102 -2.50 12.01 -16.87
N SER A 103 -3.49 11.98 -17.77
CA SER A 103 -4.85 11.50 -17.48
C SER A 103 -4.88 10.06 -16.95
N THR A 104 -3.91 9.22 -17.32
CA THR A 104 -3.80 7.85 -16.83
C THR A 104 -3.48 7.82 -15.34
N VAL A 105 -2.52 8.64 -14.90
CA VAL A 105 -2.15 8.76 -13.48
C VAL A 105 -3.31 9.32 -12.66
N TRP A 106 -4.00 10.36 -13.14
CA TRP A 106 -5.17 10.90 -12.41
C TRP A 106 -6.33 9.92 -12.32
N ARG A 107 -6.57 9.12 -13.37
CA ARG A 107 -7.57 8.05 -13.32
C ARG A 107 -7.16 6.95 -12.34
N TYR A 108 -5.87 6.63 -12.26
CA TYR A 108 -5.33 5.68 -11.30
C TYR A 108 -5.55 6.17 -9.86
N VAL A 109 -5.21 7.43 -9.58
CA VAL A 109 -5.45 8.09 -8.28
C VAL A 109 -6.94 8.02 -7.92
N GLY A 110 -7.83 8.46 -8.83
CA GLY A 110 -9.27 8.47 -8.58
C GLY A 110 -9.85 7.08 -8.30
N ASN A 111 -9.38 6.03 -9.00
CA ASN A 111 -9.83 4.65 -8.74
C ASN A 111 -9.25 4.08 -7.45
N THR A 112 -8.01 4.43 -7.12
CA THR A 112 -7.41 4.06 -5.83
C THR A 112 -8.19 4.68 -4.68
N LEU A 113 -8.52 5.97 -4.77
CA LEU A 113 -9.40 6.67 -3.81
C LEU A 113 -10.79 6.05 -3.72
N LEU A 114 -11.41 5.72 -4.85
CA LEU A 114 -12.72 5.06 -4.87
C LEU A 114 -12.67 3.70 -4.17
N ILE A 115 -11.64 2.89 -4.42
CA ILE A 115 -11.43 1.61 -3.74
C ILE A 115 -11.27 1.84 -2.24
N PHE A 116 -10.42 2.77 -1.81
CA PHE A 116 -10.27 3.11 -0.39
C PHE A 116 -11.57 3.59 0.25
N LEU A 117 -12.37 4.39 -0.46
CA LEU A 117 -13.67 4.84 0.03
C LEU A 117 -14.64 3.66 0.21
N ILE A 118 -14.69 2.72 -0.74
CA ILE A 118 -15.50 1.50 -0.61
C ILE A 118 -15.02 0.66 0.58
N MET A 119 -13.71 0.54 0.79
CA MET A 119 -13.13 -0.17 1.94
C MET A 119 -13.48 0.49 3.27
N PHE A 120 -13.39 1.82 3.33
CA PHE A 120 -13.81 2.59 4.48
C PHE A 120 -15.28 2.31 4.82
N LEU A 121 -16.18 2.39 3.84
CA LEU A 121 -17.61 2.11 4.03
C LEU A 121 -17.88 0.67 4.51
N ILE A 122 -17.15 -0.32 3.99
CA ILE A 122 -17.26 -1.72 4.44
C ILE A 122 -16.83 -1.88 5.90
N LEU A 123 -15.82 -1.12 6.36
CA LEU A 123 -15.30 -1.20 7.72
C LEU A 123 -16.11 -0.38 8.74
N ILE A 124 -16.98 0.54 8.30
CA ILE A 124 -17.84 1.33 9.21
C ILE A 124 -18.73 0.41 10.05
N VAL A 125 -19.41 -0.56 9.44
CA VAL A 125 -20.38 -1.40 10.16
C VAL A 125 -19.70 -2.24 11.25
N PRO A 126 -18.61 -3.00 10.98
CA PRO A 126 -17.85 -3.67 12.03
C PRO A 126 -17.30 -2.71 13.10
N GLY A 127 -16.88 -1.51 12.72
CA GLY A 127 -16.41 -0.49 13.66
C GLY A 127 -17.50 0.01 14.61
N ILE A 128 -18.71 0.25 14.10
CA ILE A 128 -19.88 0.62 14.92
C ILE A 128 -20.23 -0.53 15.87
N ILE A 129 -20.24 -1.77 15.39
CA ILE A 129 -20.52 -2.96 16.21
C ILE A 129 -19.50 -3.05 17.35
N LEU A 130 -18.20 -2.88 17.05
CA LEU A 130 -17.15 -2.85 18.06
C LEU A 130 -17.41 -1.77 19.11
N GLY A 131 -17.73 -0.54 18.70
CA GLY A 131 -18.01 0.57 19.61
C GLY A 131 -19.20 0.29 20.53
N ILE A 132 -20.32 -0.17 19.97
CA ILE A 132 -21.54 -0.48 20.73
C ILE A 132 -21.30 -1.62 21.72
N LEU A 133 -20.71 -2.72 21.27
CA LEU A 133 -20.49 -3.89 22.14
C LEU A 133 -19.52 -3.55 23.26
N THR A 134 -18.46 -2.78 22.98
CA THR A 134 -17.53 -2.30 24.01
C THR A 134 -18.24 -1.42 25.05
N ALA A 135 -19.11 -0.51 24.61
CA ALA A 135 -19.82 0.40 25.49
C ALA A 135 -20.82 -0.31 26.42
N VAL A 136 -21.53 -1.34 25.91
CA VAL A 136 -22.57 -2.07 26.67
C VAL A 136 -22.00 -3.24 27.49
N GLY A 137 -21.02 -3.96 26.93
CA GLY A 137 -20.51 -5.22 27.48
C GLY A 137 -19.12 -5.14 28.11
N GLY A 138 -18.52 -3.94 28.19
CA GLY A 138 -17.17 -3.74 28.72
C GLY A 138 -16.14 -4.62 28.01
N ALA A 139 -15.28 -5.30 28.77
CA ALA A 139 -14.21 -6.14 28.23
C ALA A 139 -14.74 -7.32 27.39
N ALA A 140 -15.80 -7.99 27.83
CA ALA A 140 -16.40 -9.10 27.07
C ALA A 140 -16.99 -8.60 25.74
N GLY A 141 -17.65 -7.45 25.77
CA GLY A 141 -18.14 -6.78 24.58
C GLY A 141 -17.04 -6.35 23.62
N ALA A 142 -15.92 -5.85 24.14
CA ALA A 142 -14.74 -5.50 23.34
C ALA A 142 -14.13 -6.70 22.63
N VAL A 143 -14.08 -7.88 23.27
CA VAL A 143 -13.60 -9.11 22.63
C VAL A 143 -14.50 -9.51 21.45
N ILE A 144 -15.82 -9.55 21.66
CA ILE A 144 -16.77 -9.92 20.61
C ILE A 144 -16.75 -8.90 19.47
N GLY A 145 -16.75 -7.61 19.80
CA GLY A 145 -16.62 -6.52 18.83
C GLY A 145 -15.30 -6.58 18.06
N GLY A 146 -14.21 -6.96 18.72
CA GLY A 146 -12.90 -7.12 18.11
C GLY A 146 -12.90 -8.26 17.09
N LEU A 147 -13.54 -9.38 17.40
CA LEU A 147 -13.72 -10.49 16.44
C LEU A 147 -14.56 -10.06 15.24
N ALA A 148 -15.62 -9.27 15.44
CA ALA A 148 -16.42 -8.72 14.34
C ALA A 148 -15.60 -7.77 13.45
N MET A 149 -14.80 -6.88 14.06
CA MET A 149 -13.89 -5.98 13.35
C MET A 149 -12.82 -6.76 12.57
N PHE A 150 -12.26 -7.80 13.17
CA PHE A 150 -11.29 -8.67 12.51
C PHE A 150 -11.89 -9.40 11.31
N ALA A 151 -13.09 -9.98 11.45
CA ALA A 151 -13.81 -10.58 10.34
C ALA A 151 -14.12 -9.57 9.22
N GLY A 152 -14.56 -8.36 9.60
CA GLY A 152 -14.76 -7.24 8.68
C GLY A 152 -13.49 -6.85 7.93
N PHE A 153 -12.35 -6.82 8.62
CA PHE A 153 -11.04 -6.56 8.02
C PHE A 153 -10.63 -7.64 7.02
N LEU A 154 -10.79 -8.93 7.36
CA LEU A 154 -10.50 -10.04 6.44
C LEU A 154 -11.37 -9.98 5.18
N PHE A 155 -12.64 -9.61 5.34
CA PHE A 155 -13.53 -9.39 4.21
C PHE A 155 -13.07 -8.18 3.36
N ALA A 156 -12.81 -7.03 4.01
CA ALA A 156 -12.35 -5.83 3.33
C ALA A 156 -11.07 -6.08 2.53
N ILE A 157 -10.06 -6.71 3.13
CA ILE A 157 -8.78 -6.92 2.44
C ILE A 157 -8.89 -7.85 1.23
N ALA A 158 -9.75 -8.87 1.30
CA ALA A 158 -10.02 -9.73 0.14
C ALA A 158 -10.65 -8.92 -1.00
N TYR A 159 -11.64 -8.08 -0.70
CA TYR A 159 -12.28 -7.22 -1.69
C TYR A 159 -11.37 -6.11 -2.19
N PHE A 160 -10.49 -5.57 -1.35
CA PHE A 160 -9.44 -4.64 -1.75
C PHE A 160 -8.63 -5.21 -2.91
N TYR A 161 -8.05 -6.41 -2.74
CA TYR A 161 -7.26 -7.04 -3.79
C TYR A 161 -8.09 -7.34 -5.04
N ARG A 162 -9.31 -7.89 -4.88
CA ARG A 162 -10.21 -8.19 -6.00
C ARG A 162 -10.52 -6.97 -6.85
N MET A 163 -10.87 -5.84 -6.22
CA MET A 163 -11.14 -4.59 -6.94
C MET A 163 -9.86 -3.98 -7.53
N SER A 164 -8.74 -4.13 -6.82
CA SER A 164 -7.43 -3.60 -7.23
C SER A 164 -6.86 -4.30 -8.48
N VAL A 165 -7.39 -5.46 -8.88
CA VAL A 165 -7.11 -6.08 -10.19
C VAL A 165 -7.43 -5.12 -11.35
N LYS A 166 -8.31 -4.13 -11.15
CA LYS A 166 -8.57 -3.07 -12.14
C LYS A 166 -7.38 -2.10 -12.34
N LEU A 167 -6.57 -1.88 -11.32
CA LEU A 167 -5.58 -0.79 -11.34
C LEU A 167 -4.53 -0.93 -12.47
N PRO A 168 -3.99 -2.12 -12.77
CA PRO A 168 -3.11 -2.28 -13.93
C PRO A 168 -3.81 -2.01 -15.27
N SER A 169 -5.09 -2.36 -15.42
CA SER A 169 -5.84 -2.05 -16.65
C SER A 169 -5.90 -0.55 -16.93
N ILE A 170 -6.03 0.26 -15.86
CA ILE A 170 -5.99 1.71 -15.96
C ILE A 170 -4.63 2.17 -16.49
N ALA A 171 -3.53 1.63 -15.98
CA ALA A 171 -2.17 1.96 -16.40
C ALA A 171 -1.92 1.62 -17.89
N LEU A 172 -2.56 0.56 -18.38
CA LEU A 172 -2.55 0.16 -19.79
C LEU A 172 -3.46 1.02 -20.69
N GLY A 173 -4.17 2.01 -20.12
CA GLY A 173 -5.09 2.84 -20.88
C GLY A 173 -6.45 2.21 -21.14
N ARG A 174 -6.75 1.02 -20.60
CA ARG A 174 -8.03 0.32 -20.83
C ARG A 174 -9.20 1.00 -20.14
N HIS A 175 -10.33 1.10 -20.84
CA HIS A 175 -11.58 1.69 -20.35
C HIS A 175 -12.71 0.66 -20.19
N ASP A 176 -12.55 -0.51 -20.80
CA ASP A 176 -13.51 -1.62 -20.84
C ASP A 176 -13.49 -2.47 -19.56
N TYR A 177 -12.41 -2.40 -18.78
CA TYR A 177 -12.23 -3.20 -17.57
C TYR A 177 -12.67 -2.43 -16.30
N SER A 178 -13.87 -2.75 -15.82
CA SER A 178 -14.51 -2.08 -14.67
C SER A 178 -14.23 -2.78 -13.34
N ILE A 179 -14.61 -2.16 -12.20
CA ILE A 179 -14.54 -2.82 -10.88
C ILE A 179 -15.47 -4.04 -10.85
N GLY A 180 -16.65 -3.93 -11.47
CA GLY A 180 -17.58 -5.06 -11.58
C GLY A 180 -17.00 -6.22 -12.39
N THR A 181 -16.25 -5.92 -13.46
CA THR A 181 -15.51 -6.93 -14.23
C THR A 181 -14.44 -7.59 -13.38
N ALA A 182 -13.62 -6.80 -12.68
CA ALA A 182 -12.60 -7.32 -11.78
C ALA A 182 -13.18 -8.23 -10.68
N LEU A 183 -14.33 -7.86 -10.11
CA LEU A 183 -15.03 -8.68 -9.11
C LEU A 183 -15.55 -10.00 -9.71
N LYS A 184 -16.10 -9.97 -10.93
CA LYS A 184 -16.57 -11.18 -11.63
C LYS A 184 -15.42 -12.13 -11.98
N ASP A 185 -14.31 -11.60 -12.49
CA ASP A 185 -13.17 -12.41 -12.93
C ASP A 185 -12.46 -13.07 -11.74
N THR A 186 -12.50 -12.41 -10.59
CA THR A 186 -11.94 -12.91 -9.32
C THR A 186 -12.94 -13.68 -8.46
N ASP A 187 -14.14 -13.98 -8.99
CA ASP A 187 -15.18 -14.63 -8.20
C ASP A 187 -14.82 -16.07 -7.80
N GLY A 188 -15.36 -16.50 -6.66
CA GLY A 188 -15.01 -17.80 -6.05
C GLY A 188 -13.60 -17.90 -5.45
N ASN A 189 -12.82 -16.80 -5.41
CA ASN A 189 -11.45 -16.79 -4.87
C ASN A 189 -11.29 -16.02 -3.55
N THR A 190 -12.37 -15.59 -2.88
CA THR A 190 -12.31 -14.78 -1.66
C THR A 190 -11.36 -15.34 -0.60
N ALA A 191 -11.49 -16.62 -0.23
CA ALA A 191 -10.60 -17.26 0.75
C ALA A 191 -9.13 -17.28 0.30
N ARG A 192 -8.88 -17.38 -1.01
CA ARG A 192 -7.52 -17.37 -1.57
C ARG A 192 -6.91 -15.98 -1.53
N PHE A 193 -7.70 -14.92 -1.75
CA PHE A 193 -7.27 -13.54 -1.51
C PHE A 193 -6.99 -13.26 -0.04
N ILE A 194 -7.76 -13.84 0.89
CA ILE A 194 -7.43 -13.77 2.32
C ILE A 194 -6.08 -14.43 2.59
N GLY A 195 -5.84 -15.64 2.06
CA GLY A 195 -4.56 -16.33 2.21
C GLY A 195 -3.39 -15.53 1.60
N LEU A 196 -3.60 -14.93 0.43
CA LEU A 196 -2.60 -14.08 -0.21
C LEU A 196 -2.29 -12.83 0.61
N ALA A 197 -3.32 -12.15 1.12
CA ALA A 197 -3.19 -11.02 2.01
C ALA A 197 -2.43 -11.41 3.29
N ALA A 198 -2.81 -12.53 3.90
CA ALA A 198 -2.16 -13.03 5.11
C ALA A 198 -0.66 -13.28 4.88
N LEU A 199 -0.25 -13.87 3.75
CA LEU A 199 1.16 -14.04 3.39
C LEU A 199 1.87 -12.70 3.20
N PHE A 200 1.26 -11.76 2.47
CA PHE A 200 1.84 -10.44 2.24
C PHE A 200 2.06 -9.69 3.57
N PHE A 201 1.05 -9.64 4.42
CA PHE A 201 1.14 -8.98 5.72
C PHE A 201 2.05 -9.73 6.70
N ALA A 202 2.12 -11.07 6.67
CA ALA A 202 3.05 -11.81 7.50
C ALA A 202 4.51 -11.43 7.20
N VAL A 203 4.87 -11.31 5.91
CA VAL A 203 6.20 -10.84 5.51
C VAL A 203 6.41 -9.37 5.86
N ALA A 204 5.44 -8.50 5.60
CA ALA A 204 5.55 -7.08 5.93
C ALA A 204 5.71 -6.85 7.45
N ILE A 205 4.97 -7.60 8.28
CA ILE A 205 5.10 -7.58 9.74
C ILE A 205 6.47 -8.12 10.16
N ALA A 206 6.95 -9.21 9.58
CA ALA A 206 8.28 -9.75 9.89
C ALA A 206 9.39 -8.73 9.58
N ILE A 207 9.31 -8.05 8.43
CA ILE A 207 10.20 -6.95 8.07
C ILE A 207 10.11 -5.81 9.08
N GLY A 208 8.88 -5.40 9.47
CA GLY A 208 8.65 -4.35 10.44
C GLY A 208 9.21 -4.67 11.83
N LEU A 209 9.01 -5.91 12.31
CA LEU A 209 9.55 -6.39 13.58
C LEU A 209 11.08 -6.46 13.55
N LEU A 210 11.68 -6.88 12.43
CA LEU A 210 13.13 -6.85 12.25
C LEU A 210 13.67 -5.43 12.36
N VAL A 211 13.10 -4.48 11.63
CA VAL A 211 13.50 -3.07 11.68
C VAL A 211 13.33 -2.49 13.08
N LEU A 212 12.19 -2.75 13.74
CA LEU A 212 11.93 -2.29 15.10
C LEU A 212 12.96 -2.86 16.10
N GLY A 213 13.28 -4.15 15.98
CA GLY A 213 14.32 -4.80 16.80
C GLY A 213 15.70 -4.19 16.59
N LEU A 214 16.07 -3.88 15.35
CA LEU A 214 17.31 -3.18 15.02
C LEU A 214 17.34 -1.77 15.60
N GLN A 215 16.24 -1.02 15.50
CA GLN A 215 16.14 0.32 16.07
C GLN A 215 16.33 0.29 17.59
N TYR A 216 15.64 -0.63 18.27
CA TYR A 216 15.76 -0.79 19.72
C TYR A 216 17.17 -1.16 20.16
N ALA A 217 17.81 -2.11 19.47
CA ALA A 217 19.18 -2.52 19.77
C ALA A 217 20.18 -1.37 19.61
N ILE A 218 20.06 -0.59 18.53
CA ILE A 218 20.97 0.53 18.23
C ILE A 218 20.76 1.71 19.17
N VAL A 219 19.51 2.09 19.47
CA VAL A 219 19.22 3.18 20.43
C VAL A 219 19.77 2.84 21.82
N GLY A 220 19.70 1.56 22.22
CA GLY A 220 20.29 1.09 23.47
C GLY A 220 21.83 1.18 23.52
N ILE A 221 22.50 1.15 22.37
CA ILE A 221 23.97 1.26 22.25
C ILE A 221 24.41 2.72 22.15
N ASP A 222 23.77 3.51 21.29
CA ASP A 222 24.20 4.87 20.93
C ASP A 222 23.77 5.96 21.94
N GLN A 223 22.96 5.63 22.96
CA GLN A 223 22.36 6.56 23.93
C GLN A 223 21.73 7.82 23.30
N GLY A 224 21.22 7.71 22.06
CA GLY A 224 20.64 8.86 21.35
C GLY A 224 20.61 8.68 19.83
N VAL A 225 20.64 9.81 19.11
CA VAL A 225 20.57 9.88 17.64
C VAL A 225 21.99 9.76 17.05
N GLY A 226 22.55 8.55 17.10
CA GLY A 226 23.89 8.24 16.59
C GLY A 226 23.91 7.78 15.11
N PRO A 227 25.11 7.61 14.53
CA PRO A 227 25.30 7.06 13.18
C PRO A 227 24.56 5.74 12.93
N GLY A 228 24.43 4.89 13.97
CA GLY A 228 23.69 3.64 13.86
C GLY A 228 22.21 3.86 13.54
N LEU A 229 21.57 4.85 14.18
CA LEU A 229 20.16 5.12 13.96
C LEU A 229 19.90 5.56 12.51
N TYR A 230 20.77 6.40 11.94
CA TYR A 230 20.66 6.81 10.53
C TYR A 230 20.79 5.62 9.58
N ALA A 231 21.69 4.66 9.87
CA ALA A 231 21.82 3.44 9.08
C ALA A 231 20.53 2.59 9.12
N VAL A 232 19.91 2.44 10.30
CA VAL A 232 18.64 1.69 10.43
C VAL A 232 17.49 2.40 9.73
N LEU A 233 17.42 3.74 9.79
CA LEU A 233 16.42 4.52 9.04
C LEU A 233 16.59 4.37 7.52
N ALA A 234 17.82 4.33 7.02
CA ALA A 234 18.09 4.08 5.61
C ALA A 234 17.64 2.66 5.18
N ILE A 235 17.92 1.65 6.02
CA ILE A 235 17.44 0.27 5.81
C ILE A 235 15.91 0.22 5.79
N GLN A 236 15.26 0.89 6.75
CA GLN A 236 13.80 0.99 6.81
C GLN A 236 13.22 1.61 5.55
N LEU A 237 13.81 2.70 5.04
CA LEU A 237 13.37 3.35 3.81
C LEU A 237 13.42 2.39 2.61
N ILE A 238 14.53 1.65 2.47
CA ILE A 238 14.71 0.67 1.38
C ILE A 238 13.69 -0.47 1.51
N LEU A 239 13.51 -1.04 2.71
CA LEU A 239 12.59 -2.14 2.94
C LEU A 239 11.12 -1.72 2.72
N ASN A 240 10.75 -0.51 3.14
CA ASN A 240 9.42 0.06 2.89
C ASN A 240 9.18 0.26 1.40
N TRP A 241 10.18 0.78 0.68
CA TRP A 241 10.10 0.95 -0.78
C TRP A 241 9.96 -0.41 -1.49
N LEU A 242 10.77 -1.41 -1.15
CA LEU A 242 10.67 -2.75 -1.71
C LEU A 242 9.31 -3.41 -1.45
N THR A 243 8.80 -3.29 -0.22
CA THR A 243 7.47 -3.80 0.14
C THR A 243 6.37 -3.12 -0.66
N THR A 244 6.53 -1.82 -0.91
CA THR A 244 5.59 -1.02 -1.70
C THR A 244 5.58 -1.45 -3.18
N ILE A 245 6.76 -1.56 -3.81
CA ILE A 245 6.88 -2.06 -5.20
C ILE A 245 6.35 -3.49 -5.29
N TRP A 246 6.64 -4.34 -4.32
CA TRP A 246 6.12 -5.69 -4.26
C TRP A 246 4.58 -5.74 -4.20
N GLY A 247 3.97 -4.87 -3.39
CA GLY A 247 2.52 -4.70 -3.36
C GLY A 247 1.94 -4.35 -4.73
N VAL A 248 2.57 -3.44 -5.47
CA VAL A 248 2.17 -3.08 -6.85
C VAL A 248 2.35 -4.27 -7.80
N THR A 249 3.49 -4.96 -7.75
CA THR A 249 3.75 -6.14 -8.59
C THR A 249 2.72 -7.23 -8.36
N LEU A 250 2.29 -7.43 -7.11
CA LEU A 250 1.25 -8.39 -6.79
C LEU A 250 -0.05 -8.09 -7.54
N LEU A 251 -0.43 -6.81 -7.64
CA LEU A 251 -1.59 -6.38 -8.43
C LEU A 251 -1.38 -6.64 -9.92
N THR A 252 -0.19 -6.36 -10.44
CA THR A 252 0.18 -6.67 -11.84
C THR A 252 0.03 -8.17 -12.14
N SER A 253 0.56 -9.03 -11.28
CA SER A 253 0.48 -10.49 -11.44
C SER A 253 -0.96 -10.99 -11.36
N LEU A 254 -1.76 -10.45 -10.44
CA LEU A 254 -3.19 -10.77 -10.34
C LEU A 254 -3.96 -10.37 -11.59
N TYR A 255 -3.68 -9.17 -12.14
CA TYR A 255 -4.29 -8.72 -13.39
C TYR A 255 -3.85 -9.57 -14.58
N GLY A 256 -2.55 -9.86 -14.72
CA GLY A 256 -2.05 -10.75 -15.77
C GLY A 256 -2.72 -12.13 -15.72
N TYR A 257 -2.90 -12.69 -14.52
CA TYR A 257 -3.55 -13.98 -14.33
C TYR A 257 -5.06 -13.95 -14.63
N PHE A 258 -5.81 -13.02 -14.03
CA PHE A 258 -7.27 -13.02 -14.15
C PHE A 258 -7.78 -12.36 -15.43
N ALA A 259 -7.24 -11.20 -15.81
CA ALA A 259 -7.75 -10.41 -16.92
C ALA A 259 -7.11 -10.76 -18.27
N GLU A 260 -5.84 -11.18 -18.27
CA GLU A 260 -5.09 -11.51 -19.50
C GLU A 260 -4.87 -13.00 -19.72
N GLY A 261 -5.22 -13.85 -18.74
CA GLY A 261 -5.07 -15.29 -18.89
C GLY A 261 -3.62 -15.80 -18.84
N ARG A 262 -2.64 -14.98 -18.40
CA ARG A 262 -1.23 -15.39 -18.29
C ARG A 262 -1.04 -16.45 -17.20
N ASP A 263 -0.06 -17.32 -17.37
CA ASP A 263 0.34 -18.31 -16.36
C ASP A 263 1.42 -17.75 -15.43
N VAL A 264 1.55 -18.34 -14.23
CA VAL A 264 2.41 -17.88 -13.11
C VAL A 264 3.10 -19.00 -12.35
#